data_AF-A0A924TPU7-F1
#
_entry.id   AF-A0A924TPU7-F1
#
_cell.length_a   1.000
_cell.length_b   1.000
_cell.length_c   1.000
_cell.angle_alpha   90.00
_cell.angle_beta   90.00
_cell.angle_gamma   90.00
#
_symmetry.space_group_name_H-M   'P 1'
#
loop_
_entity.id
_entity.type
_entity.pdbx_description
1 polymer ?
#
loop_
_entity_poly.entity_id
_entity_poly.type
_entity_poly.pdbx_seq_one_letter_code
_entity_poly.pdbx_strand_id
1 'polypeptide(L)'
;MPSPLTARAPAALTPQPASLSVLGGSARLDRLKATPRKPGEASFFFWDAHFRNDAVKVLPGEYFVHDEDLLITTTLGSCIAACLWDRERRIGGMNHFMLPEGSGDSGRYGSYAMELLINELMKRGATRSTLEAKVFGGGAVIAGMNTINVGERNTRFVIDYLQTERIPIVSRDVLEIYPRKVCFLPASGKAMV
;
A
#
# COMPACT_ATOMS: atom_id res chain seq x y z
N MET A 1 -16.46 80.20 11.65
CA MET A 1 -17.43 79.41 10.86
C MET A 1 -16.69 78.35 10.06
N PRO A 2 -16.62 77.10 10.54
CA PRO A 2 -16.42 75.94 9.67
C PRO A 2 -17.60 74.95 9.75
N SER A 3 -17.94 74.42 8.58
CA SER A 3 -19.04 73.49 8.24
C SER A 3 -18.85 72.06 8.80
N PRO A 4 -19.92 71.22 8.81
CA PRO A 4 -19.93 69.97 9.56
C PRO A 4 -19.25 68.81 8.83
N LEU A 5 -18.56 67.97 9.62
CA LEU A 5 -17.98 66.68 9.22
C LEU A 5 -19.09 65.68 8.83
N THR A 6 -19.06 65.22 7.58
CA THR A 6 -19.81 64.05 7.13
C THR A 6 -19.09 62.77 7.55
N ALA A 7 -19.66 62.04 8.51
CA ALA A 7 -19.24 60.71 8.88
C ALA A 7 -19.64 59.69 7.79
N ARG A 8 -18.66 58.97 7.25
CA ARG A 8 -18.87 57.88 6.28
C ARG A 8 -19.02 56.58 7.08
N ALA A 9 -20.16 55.89 6.91
CA ALA A 9 -20.43 54.61 7.55
C ALA A 9 -19.48 53.50 7.01
N PRO A 10 -19.08 52.51 7.83
CA PRO A 10 -18.26 51.39 7.36
C PRO A 10 -19.13 50.44 6.52
N ALA A 11 -18.57 49.98 5.40
CA ALA A 11 -19.20 48.99 4.54
C ALA A 11 -19.38 47.66 5.29
N ALA A 12 -20.61 47.14 5.29
CA ALA A 12 -20.92 45.83 5.84
C ALA A 12 -20.18 44.75 5.04
N LEU A 13 -19.29 44.01 5.71
CA LEU A 13 -18.71 42.78 5.18
C LEU A 13 -19.83 41.74 5.08
N THR A 14 -20.21 41.42 3.84
CA THR A 14 -21.01 40.23 3.55
C THR A 14 -20.20 38.98 3.95
N PRO A 15 -20.76 38.04 4.73
CA PRO A 15 -20.08 36.78 4.98
C PRO A 15 -20.02 36.00 3.67
N GLN A 16 -18.80 35.71 3.19
CA GLN A 16 -18.62 34.76 2.10
C GLN A 16 -19.16 33.39 2.54
N PRO A 17 -19.93 32.68 1.70
CA PRO A 17 -20.36 31.33 2.04
C PRO A 17 -19.12 30.44 2.14
N ALA A 18 -18.90 29.87 3.33
CA ALA A 18 -17.93 28.81 3.54
C ALA A 18 -18.23 27.68 2.55
N SER A 19 -17.28 27.40 1.65
CA SER A 19 -17.38 26.28 0.73
C SER A 19 -17.43 24.98 1.54
N LEU A 20 -18.61 24.39 1.62
CA LEU A 20 -18.85 23.06 2.16
C LEU A 20 -18.20 22.02 1.23
N SER A 21 -16.89 21.79 1.38
CA SER A 21 -16.22 20.61 0.83
C SER A 21 -16.32 19.47 1.85
N VAL A 22 -17.51 18.91 1.99
CA VAL A 22 -17.73 17.71 2.79
C VAL A 22 -18.47 16.73 1.89
N LEU A 23 -17.71 15.79 1.32
CA LEU A 23 -18.02 14.37 1.05
C LEU A 23 -17.12 13.81 -0.08
N GLY A 24 -15.98 13.25 0.32
CA GLY A 24 -15.42 11.99 -0.23
C GLY A 24 -15.17 11.86 -1.72
N GLY A 25 -14.05 12.38 -2.20
CA GLY A 25 -13.45 12.04 -3.50
C GLY A 25 -12.54 13.16 -3.98
N SER A 26 -11.22 13.05 -3.76
CA SER A 26 -10.29 13.97 -4.41
C SER A 26 -10.31 13.69 -5.92
N ALA A 27 -10.11 14.71 -6.78
CA ALA A 27 -9.99 14.50 -8.23
C ALA A 27 -8.89 13.46 -8.59
N ARG A 28 -7.92 13.28 -7.70
CA ARG A 28 -6.90 12.22 -7.77
C ARG A 28 -7.49 10.83 -7.55
N LEU A 29 -8.34 10.64 -6.54
CA LEU A 29 -9.00 9.36 -6.27
C LEU A 29 -9.90 8.91 -7.42
N ASP A 30 -10.64 9.83 -8.02
CA ASP A 30 -11.51 9.51 -9.16
C ASP A 30 -10.69 9.04 -10.37
N ARG A 31 -9.55 9.70 -10.63
CA ARG A 31 -8.61 9.29 -11.68
C ARG A 31 -8.00 7.91 -11.40
N LEU A 32 -7.64 7.63 -10.15
CA LEU A 32 -7.11 6.32 -9.75
C LEU A 32 -8.13 5.21 -10.00
N LYS A 33 -9.41 5.44 -9.68
CA LYS A 33 -10.51 4.50 -9.93
C LYS A 33 -10.82 4.32 -11.42
N ALA A 34 -10.71 5.38 -12.21
CA ALA A 34 -10.99 5.34 -13.65
C ALA A 34 -9.89 4.67 -14.49
N THR A 35 -8.67 4.57 -13.96
CA THR A 35 -7.54 3.99 -14.69
C THR A 35 -7.67 2.47 -14.80
N PRO A 36 -7.68 1.90 -16.03
CA PRO A 36 -7.71 0.46 -16.23
C PRO A 36 -6.51 -0.24 -15.57
N ARG A 37 -6.75 -1.42 -15.00
CA ARG A 37 -5.74 -2.19 -14.25
C ARG A 37 -5.37 -3.47 -14.96
N LYS A 38 -4.09 -3.84 -14.83
CA LYS A 38 -3.59 -5.13 -15.34
C LYS A 38 -4.17 -6.28 -14.51
N PRO A 39 -4.22 -7.51 -15.05
CA PRO A 39 -4.57 -8.69 -14.26
C PRO A 39 -3.71 -8.79 -12.98
N GLY A 40 -4.37 -8.95 -11.84
CA GLY A 40 -3.71 -9.02 -10.52
C GLY A 40 -3.27 -7.68 -9.92
N GLU A 41 -3.40 -6.56 -10.65
CA GLU A 41 -3.14 -5.23 -10.07
C GLU A 41 -4.35 -4.77 -9.25
N ALA A 42 -4.09 -4.33 -8.01
CA ALA A 42 -5.15 -3.89 -7.11
C ALA A 42 -5.94 -2.70 -7.68
N SER A 43 -7.27 -2.75 -7.53
CA SER A 43 -8.20 -1.78 -8.10
C SER A 43 -9.14 -1.14 -7.07
N PHE A 44 -9.10 -1.60 -5.81
CA PHE A 44 -9.97 -1.09 -4.76
C PHE A 44 -9.39 0.16 -4.10
N PHE A 45 -9.67 1.32 -4.70
CA PHE A 45 -9.23 2.63 -4.19
C PHE A 45 -10.28 3.29 -3.29
N PHE A 46 -9.82 3.91 -2.22
CA PHE A 46 -10.67 4.62 -1.26
C PHE A 46 -9.89 5.75 -0.57
N TRP A 47 -10.59 6.62 0.16
CA TRP A 47 -9.96 7.61 1.03
C TRP A 47 -9.80 7.01 2.43
N ASP A 48 -8.58 6.97 2.96
CA ASP A 48 -8.34 6.57 4.34
C ASP A 48 -8.35 7.81 5.25
N ALA A 49 -9.36 7.91 6.12
CA ALA A 49 -9.54 9.05 6.99
C ALA A 49 -8.50 9.14 8.12
N HIS A 50 -7.93 8.01 8.55
CA HIS A 50 -6.92 7.97 9.60
C HIS A 50 -5.59 8.54 9.08
N PHE A 51 -5.19 8.11 7.89
CA PHE A 51 -3.98 8.59 7.23
C PHE A 51 -4.18 9.92 6.49
N ARG A 52 -5.43 10.33 6.27
CA ARG A 52 -5.82 11.49 5.44
C ARG A 52 -5.13 11.45 4.07
N ASN A 53 -5.18 10.28 3.43
CA ASN A 53 -4.57 10.05 2.12
C ASN A 53 -5.45 9.15 1.26
N ASP A 54 -5.25 9.21 -0.06
CA ASP A 54 -5.78 8.21 -0.98
C ASP A 54 -5.10 6.87 -0.68
N ALA A 55 -5.87 5.81 -0.76
CA ALA A 55 -5.43 4.47 -0.44
C ALA A 55 -5.91 3.45 -1.47
N VAL A 56 -5.16 2.37 -1.61
CA VAL A 56 -5.57 1.17 -2.35
C VAL A 56 -5.51 -0.02 -1.41
N LYS A 57 -6.51 -0.90 -1.50
CA LYS A 57 -6.48 -2.18 -0.78
C LYS A 57 -6.01 -3.27 -1.72
N VAL A 58 -4.93 -3.95 -1.34
CA VAL A 58 -4.42 -5.14 -2.03
C VAL A 58 -5.09 -6.36 -1.41
N LEU A 59 -5.86 -7.09 -2.22
CA LEU A 59 -6.55 -8.31 -1.83
C LEU A 59 -5.67 -9.55 -2.08
N PRO A 60 -6.02 -10.73 -1.53
CA PRO A 60 -5.25 -11.95 -1.76
C PRO A 60 -5.14 -12.28 -3.25
N GLY A 61 -3.91 -12.45 -3.72
CA GLY A 61 -3.59 -12.68 -5.12
C GLY A 61 -3.27 -11.42 -5.92
N GLU A 62 -3.36 -10.23 -5.31
CA GLU A 62 -3.08 -8.97 -5.97
C GLU A 62 -1.71 -8.39 -5.60
N TYR A 63 -1.28 -7.42 -6.41
CA TYR A 63 -0.13 -6.57 -6.15
C TYR A 63 -0.44 -5.12 -6.54
N PHE A 64 0.37 -4.19 -6.05
CA PHE A 64 0.29 -2.79 -6.48
C PHE A 64 1.67 -2.14 -6.39
N VAL A 65 2.00 -1.30 -7.38
CA VAL A 65 3.26 -0.54 -7.42
C VAL A 65 2.93 0.92 -7.70
N HIS A 66 3.57 1.84 -6.98
CA HIS A 66 3.50 3.27 -7.24
C HIS A 66 4.77 3.98 -6.78
N ASP A 67 4.84 5.26 -7.09
CA ASP A 67 5.94 6.20 -6.91
C ASP A 67 5.44 7.54 -6.33
N GLU A 68 4.13 7.67 -6.13
CA GLU A 68 3.51 8.83 -5.48
C GLU A 68 3.11 8.53 -4.02
N ASP A 69 2.79 9.59 -3.29
CA ASP A 69 2.28 9.51 -1.92
C ASP A 69 0.84 8.98 -1.90
N LEU A 70 0.70 7.66 -1.88
CA LEU A 70 -0.56 6.92 -1.78
C LEU A 70 -0.38 5.73 -0.84
N LEU A 71 -1.37 5.44 -0.02
CA LEU A 71 -1.29 4.34 0.94
C LEU A 71 -1.66 3.00 0.28
N ILE A 72 -0.77 2.01 0.35
CA ILE A 72 -1.10 0.63 -0.03
C ILE A 72 -1.44 -0.14 1.25
N THR A 73 -2.62 -0.75 1.33
CA THR A 73 -3.10 -1.41 2.54
C THR A 73 -3.48 -2.86 2.29
N THR A 74 -3.27 -3.72 3.29
CA THR A 74 -3.80 -5.08 3.26
C THR A 74 -4.02 -5.63 4.67
N THR A 75 -4.76 -6.74 4.78
CA THR A 75 -5.00 -7.44 6.04
C THR A 75 -4.56 -8.88 5.89
N LEU A 76 -3.70 -9.32 6.82
CA LEU A 76 -3.01 -10.60 6.72
C LEU A 76 -3.38 -11.50 7.91
N GLY A 77 -3.62 -12.77 7.59
CA GLY A 77 -3.53 -13.89 8.52
C GLY A 77 -2.28 -14.70 8.21
N SER A 78 -2.45 -15.96 7.79
CA SER A 78 -1.33 -16.85 7.39
C SER A 78 -0.66 -16.45 6.07
N CYS A 79 -1.31 -15.59 5.29
CA CYS A 79 -0.77 -15.00 4.06
C CYS A 79 0.43 -14.10 4.36
N ILE A 80 1.19 -13.77 3.32
CA ILE A 80 2.32 -12.84 3.42
C ILE A 80 2.10 -11.67 2.47
N ALA A 81 2.49 -10.48 2.93
CA ALA A 81 2.76 -9.34 2.07
C ALA A 81 4.26 -9.04 2.07
N ALA A 82 4.85 -9.01 0.89
CA ALA A 82 6.17 -8.44 0.68
C ALA A 82 6.01 -7.01 0.16
N CYS A 83 6.58 -6.05 0.89
CA CYS A 83 6.75 -4.67 0.44
C CYS A 83 8.16 -4.51 -0.09
N LEU A 84 8.29 -4.17 -1.36
CA LEU A 84 9.58 -3.89 -2.00
C LEU A 84 9.69 -2.39 -2.27
N TRP A 85 10.86 -1.83 -2.02
CA TRP A 85 11.12 -0.41 -2.19
C TRP A 85 12.51 -0.16 -2.75
N ASP A 86 12.59 0.60 -3.82
CA ASP A 86 13.85 1.14 -4.32
C ASP A 86 14.17 2.44 -3.59
N ARG A 87 15.23 2.40 -2.78
CA ARG A 87 15.64 3.55 -1.95
C ARG A 87 16.16 4.75 -2.74
N GLU A 88 16.67 4.53 -3.96
CA GLU A 88 17.21 5.59 -4.80
C GLU A 88 16.13 6.21 -5.68
N ARG A 89 15.32 5.35 -6.31
CA ARG A 89 14.24 5.80 -7.20
C ARG A 89 12.97 6.21 -6.47
N ARG A 90 12.84 5.83 -5.19
CA ARG A 90 11.67 6.08 -4.34
C ARG A 90 10.38 5.50 -4.92
N ILE A 91 10.49 4.32 -5.52
CA ILE A 91 9.37 3.55 -6.09
C ILE A 91 9.17 2.33 -5.20
N GLY A 92 7.93 2.02 -4.87
CA GLY A 92 7.63 0.88 -4.02
C GLY A 92 6.36 0.16 -4.43
N GLY A 93 6.21 -1.05 -3.93
CA GLY A 93 4.99 -1.80 -4.10
C GLY A 93 4.82 -2.86 -3.05
N MET A 94 3.62 -3.43 -3.00
CA MET A 94 3.26 -4.50 -2.09
C MET A 94 2.47 -5.57 -2.85
N ASN A 95 2.75 -6.84 -2.55
CA ASN A 95 1.92 -7.98 -2.97
C ASN A 95 1.17 -8.58 -1.77
N HIS A 96 0.25 -9.50 -2.05
CA HIS A 96 -0.39 -10.34 -1.04
C HIS A 96 -0.56 -11.76 -1.59
N PHE A 97 0.33 -12.68 -1.21
CA PHE A 97 0.24 -14.08 -1.62
C PHE A 97 -0.23 -14.98 -0.48
N MET A 98 -0.85 -16.12 -0.81
CA MET A 98 -1.47 -17.04 0.14
C MET A 98 -0.67 -18.31 0.38
N LEU A 99 0.06 -18.78 -0.63
CA LEU A 99 0.79 -20.04 -0.63
C LEU A 99 2.18 -19.84 -1.24
N PRO A 100 3.18 -20.66 -0.89
CA PRO A 100 4.54 -20.45 -1.39
C PRO A 100 4.65 -20.77 -2.88
N GLU A 101 4.10 -21.91 -3.28
CA GLU A 101 4.14 -22.46 -4.63
C GLU A 101 2.79 -23.08 -4.98
N GLY A 102 2.56 -23.24 -6.28
CA GLY A 102 1.45 -24.02 -6.82
C GLY A 102 1.47 -24.02 -8.34
N SER A 103 0.47 -24.66 -8.94
CA SER A 103 0.37 -24.78 -10.39
C SER A 103 -0.29 -23.56 -11.01
N GLY A 104 0.38 -22.96 -12.00
CA GLY A 104 -0.15 -21.89 -12.85
C GLY A 104 0.25 -20.46 -12.43
N ASP A 105 -0.04 -19.52 -13.31
CA ASP A 105 0.37 -18.11 -13.22
C ASP A 105 -0.61 -17.31 -12.35
N SER A 106 -0.64 -17.61 -11.05
CA SER A 106 -1.55 -17.00 -10.10
C SER A 106 -0.81 -16.19 -9.04
N GLY A 107 -1.18 -14.93 -8.84
CA GLY A 107 -0.65 -14.07 -7.76
C GLY A 107 -0.93 -14.60 -6.35
N ARG A 108 -1.71 -15.68 -6.25
CA ARG A 108 -1.93 -16.43 -5.01
C ARG A 108 -0.67 -17.17 -4.54
N TYR A 109 0.24 -17.50 -5.46
CA TYR A 109 1.49 -18.19 -5.18
C TYR A 109 2.66 -17.21 -5.06
N GLY A 110 3.49 -17.41 -4.06
CA GLY A 110 4.58 -16.52 -3.70
C GLY A 110 5.59 -16.32 -4.82
N SER A 111 5.98 -17.39 -5.53
CA SER A 111 6.93 -17.31 -6.65
C SER A 111 6.47 -16.33 -7.72
N TYR A 112 5.24 -16.52 -8.21
CA TYR A 112 4.65 -15.67 -9.23
C TYR A 112 4.33 -14.26 -8.71
N ALA A 113 3.84 -14.12 -7.47
CA ALA A 113 3.53 -12.83 -6.87
C ALA A 113 4.78 -11.96 -6.64
N MET A 114 5.90 -12.57 -6.26
CA MET A 114 7.19 -11.86 -6.11
C MET A 114 7.74 -11.45 -7.46
N GLU A 115 7.69 -12.34 -8.45
CA GLU A 115 8.13 -12.05 -9.80
C GLU A 115 7.33 -10.89 -10.42
N LEU A 116 6.00 -10.93 -10.34
CA LEU A 116 5.13 -9.85 -10.82
C LEU A 116 5.47 -8.50 -10.18
N LEU A 117 5.64 -8.49 -8.85
CA LEU A 117 5.95 -7.28 -8.11
C LEU A 117 7.30 -6.68 -8.53
N ILE A 118 8.35 -7.51 -8.60
CA ILE A 118 9.68 -7.06 -9.03
C ILE A 118 9.63 -6.56 -10.47
N ASN A 119 9.00 -7.30 -11.38
CA ASN A 119 8.90 -6.92 -12.78
C ASN A 119 8.17 -5.58 -12.98
N GLU A 120 7.09 -5.34 -12.23
CA GLU A 120 6.38 -4.06 -12.32
C GLU A 120 7.18 -2.90 -11.71
N LEU A 121 7.95 -3.14 -10.63
CA LEU A 121 8.92 -2.17 -10.13
C LEU A 121 9.97 -1.82 -11.19
N MET A 122 10.56 -2.83 -11.83
CA MET A 122 11.58 -2.61 -12.87
C MET A 122 11.01 -1.83 -14.06
N LYS A 123 9.77 -2.12 -14.49
CA LYS A 123 9.09 -1.38 -15.57
C LYS A 123 8.88 0.10 -15.25
N ARG A 124 8.78 0.45 -13.96
CA ARG A 124 8.71 1.84 -13.50
C ARG A 124 10.08 2.49 -13.28
N GLY A 125 11.16 1.77 -13.56
CA GLY A 125 12.53 2.28 -13.49
C GLY A 125 13.25 2.02 -12.18
N ALA A 126 12.71 1.16 -11.31
CA ALA A 126 13.44 0.69 -10.13
C ALA A 126 14.65 -0.17 -10.53
N THR A 127 15.66 -0.22 -9.66
CA THR A 127 16.90 -0.96 -9.86
C THR A 127 17.00 -2.08 -8.83
N ARG A 128 17.22 -3.31 -9.29
CA ARG A 128 17.24 -4.49 -8.42
C ARG A 128 18.26 -4.39 -7.28
N SER A 129 19.44 -3.81 -7.51
CA SER A 129 20.51 -3.69 -6.51
C SER A 129 20.22 -2.70 -5.38
N THR A 130 19.21 -1.84 -5.54
CA THR A 130 18.81 -0.81 -4.56
C THR A 130 17.47 -1.13 -3.90
N LEU A 131 16.90 -2.29 -4.21
CA LEU A 131 15.68 -2.78 -3.57
C LEU A 131 15.95 -3.20 -2.13
N GLU A 132 15.02 -2.84 -1.26
CA GLU A 132 14.92 -3.31 0.11
C GLU A 132 13.54 -3.93 0.33
N ALA A 133 13.48 -4.99 1.14
CA ALA A 133 12.25 -5.71 1.43
C ALA A 133 11.79 -5.49 2.87
N LYS A 134 10.47 -5.40 3.04
CA LYS A 134 9.78 -5.50 4.33
C LYS A 134 8.71 -6.57 4.24
N VAL A 135 8.69 -7.49 5.20
CA VAL A 135 7.86 -8.70 5.13
C VAL A 135 6.91 -8.75 6.31
N PHE A 136 5.62 -8.97 6.03
CA PHE A 136 4.58 -8.97 7.04
C PHE A 136 3.65 -10.18 6.88
N GLY A 137 3.04 -10.64 7.99
CA GLY A 137 1.98 -11.66 7.98
C GLY A 137 2.40 -13.01 8.56
N GLY A 138 2.03 -14.11 7.91
CA GLY A 138 2.37 -15.45 8.35
C GLY A 138 1.75 -15.84 9.70
N GLY A 139 0.69 -15.14 10.12
CA GLY A 139 0.07 -15.34 11.42
C GLY A 139 -0.85 -16.57 11.48
N ALA A 140 -0.89 -17.22 12.64
CA ALA A 140 -1.75 -18.36 12.94
C ALA A 140 -3.08 -17.91 13.56
N VAL A 141 -3.94 -17.28 12.76
CA VAL A 141 -5.17 -16.58 13.24
C VAL A 141 -6.31 -17.55 13.62
N ILE A 142 -6.32 -18.77 13.08
CA ILE A 142 -7.27 -19.82 13.46
C ILE A 142 -6.48 -20.94 14.13
N ALA A 143 -6.91 -21.35 15.33
CA ALA A 143 -6.30 -22.46 16.05
C ALA A 143 -6.54 -23.79 15.29
N GLY A 144 -5.46 -24.40 14.81
CA GLY A 144 -5.47 -25.68 14.11
C GLY A 144 -4.12 -25.98 13.50
N MET A 145 -3.72 -27.26 13.45
CA MET A 145 -2.40 -27.67 12.93
C MET A 145 -2.15 -27.21 11.49
N ASN A 146 -3.20 -27.04 10.68
CA ASN A 146 -3.08 -26.71 9.25
C ASN A 146 -2.71 -25.24 8.98
N THR A 147 -3.16 -24.29 9.81
CA THR A 147 -2.89 -22.85 9.61
C THR A 147 -1.50 -22.45 10.09
N ILE A 148 -1.02 -23.04 11.19
CA ILE A 148 0.36 -22.87 11.70
C ILE A 148 1.36 -23.28 10.60
N ASN A 149 1.13 -24.44 9.98
CA ASN A 149 1.97 -24.92 8.90
C ASN A 149 2.00 -23.99 7.68
N VAL A 150 0.88 -23.31 7.35
CA VAL A 150 0.84 -22.42 6.17
C VAL A 150 1.64 -21.14 6.41
N GLY A 151 1.47 -20.49 7.57
CA GLY A 151 2.19 -19.25 7.90
C GLY A 151 3.71 -19.44 7.93
N GLU A 152 4.17 -20.53 8.54
CA GLU A 152 5.59 -20.90 8.59
C GLU A 152 6.17 -21.19 7.21
N ARG A 153 5.43 -21.97 6.38
CA ARG A 153 5.85 -22.27 5.00
C ARG A 153 5.94 -21.01 4.14
N ASN A 154 4.95 -20.13 4.23
CA ASN A 154 4.96 -18.86 3.50
C ASN A 154 6.11 -17.95 3.93
N THR A 155 6.38 -17.90 5.23
CA THR A 155 7.47 -17.08 5.80
C THR A 155 8.83 -17.62 5.38
N ARG A 156 9.04 -18.95 5.45
CA ARG A 156 10.28 -19.57 4.98
C ARG A 156 10.50 -19.28 3.50
N PHE A 157 9.48 -19.51 2.68
CA PHE A 157 9.53 -19.26 1.25
C PHE A 157 9.97 -17.83 0.92
N VAL A 158 9.33 -16.81 1.49
CA VAL A 158 9.64 -15.41 1.13
C VAL A 158 11.05 -15.00 1.58
N ILE A 159 11.54 -15.53 2.70
CA ILE A 159 12.90 -15.30 3.17
C ILE A 159 13.91 -15.92 2.19
N ASP A 160 13.70 -17.18 1.82
CA ASP A 160 14.58 -17.92 0.91
C ASP A 160 14.57 -17.29 -0.50
N TYR A 161 13.40 -16.87 -0.98
CA TYR A 161 13.25 -16.16 -2.25
C TYR A 161 14.03 -14.85 -2.25
N LEU A 162 13.84 -13.99 -1.24
CA LEU A 162 14.51 -12.69 -1.14
C LEU A 162 16.04 -12.85 -1.00
N GLN A 163 16.49 -13.86 -0.26
CA GLN A 163 17.91 -14.19 -0.16
C GLN A 163 18.51 -14.62 -1.51
N THR A 164 17.80 -15.46 -2.26
CA THR A 164 18.20 -15.92 -3.60
C THR A 164 18.29 -14.73 -4.58
N GLU A 165 17.30 -13.84 -4.54
CA GLU A 165 17.25 -12.62 -5.36
C GLU A 165 18.21 -11.51 -4.86
N ARG A 166 18.93 -11.74 -3.75
CA ARG A 166 19.86 -10.80 -3.10
C ARG A 166 19.20 -9.47 -2.71
N ILE A 167 17.93 -9.51 -2.31
CA ILE A 167 17.18 -8.35 -1.82
C ILE A 167 17.20 -8.38 -0.29
N PRO A 168 17.88 -7.43 0.38
CA PRO A 168 17.96 -7.40 1.84
C PRO A 168 16.60 -7.15 2.49
N ILE A 169 16.28 -7.92 3.54
CA ILE A 169 15.11 -7.70 4.39
C ILE A 169 15.52 -6.70 5.48
N VAL A 170 14.98 -5.48 5.42
CA VAL A 170 15.28 -4.40 6.39
C VAL A 170 14.29 -4.34 7.55
N SER A 171 13.13 -4.98 7.41
CA SER A 171 12.13 -5.09 8.47
C SER A 171 11.28 -6.34 8.26
N ARG A 172 10.89 -7.02 9.33
CA ARG A 172 9.92 -8.10 9.26
C ARG A 172 9.06 -8.16 10.52
N ASP A 173 7.79 -8.46 10.34
CA ASP A 173 6.87 -8.77 11.43
C ASP A 173 5.97 -9.94 10.98
N VAL A 174 6.39 -11.14 11.38
CA VAL A 174 5.86 -12.42 10.90
C VAL A 174 5.66 -13.40 12.06
N LEU A 175 4.82 -14.43 11.84
CA LEU A 175 4.68 -15.61 12.71
C LEU A 175 4.10 -15.36 14.13
N GLU A 176 3.04 -14.57 14.24
CA GLU A 176 2.29 -14.45 15.52
C GLU A 176 0.87 -15.03 15.43
N ILE A 177 0.14 -14.99 16.55
CA ILE A 177 -1.24 -15.49 16.66
C ILE A 177 -2.31 -14.45 16.26
N TYR A 178 -1.91 -13.24 15.88
CA TYR A 178 -2.83 -12.15 15.55
C TYR A 178 -2.79 -11.78 14.06
N PRO A 179 -3.95 -11.37 13.48
CA PRO A 179 -3.98 -10.77 12.16
C PRO A 179 -3.34 -9.38 12.18
N ARG A 180 -2.83 -8.94 11.05
CA ARG A 180 -2.12 -7.66 10.90
C ARG A 180 -2.74 -6.82 9.80
N LYS A 181 -2.93 -5.52 10.06
CA LYS A 181 -3.29 -4.54 9.02
C LYS A 181 -2.03 -3.80 8.61
N VAL A 182 -1.47 -4.17 7.46
CA VAL A 182 -0.28 -3.53 6.93
C VAL A 182 -0.67 -2.29 6.14
N CYS A 183 0.02 -1.19 6.38
CA CYS A 183 -0.08 0.06 5.63
C CYS A 183 1.32 0.45 5.14
N PHE A 184 1.50 0.58 3.83
CA PHE A 184 2.78 0.84 3.19
C PHE A 184 2.72 2.09 2.30
N LEU A 185 3.73 2.95 2.42
CA LEU A 185 3.89 4.19 1.65
C LEU A 185 5.01 4.01 0.61
N PRO A 186 4.69 3.77 -0.67
CA PRO A 186 5.66 3.37 -1.67
C PRO A 186 6.65 4.49 -2.01
N ALA A 187 6.25 5.76 -1.92
CA ALA A 187 7.14 6.91 -2.14
C ALA A 187 8.20 7.12 -1.04
N SER A 188 8.06 6.47 0.11
CA SER A 188 8.99 6.62 1.26
C SER A 188 9.54 5.32 1.80
N GLY A 189 9.02 4.18 1.34
CA GLY A 189 9.34 2.86 1.87
C GLY A 189 8.82 2.60 3.28
N LYS A 190 8.10 3.55 3.93
CA LYS A 190 7.59 3.36 5.30
C LYS A 190 6.47 2.31 5.33
N ALA A 191 6.50 1.48 6.35
CA ALA A 191 5.50 0.46 6.62
C ALA A 191 5.04 0.57 8.07
N MET A 192 3.75 0.32 8.31
CA MET A 192 3.10 0.35 9.61
C MET A 192 2.20 -0.88 9.73
N VAL A 193 2.12 -1.45 10.93
CA VAL A 193 1.34 -2.65 11.27
C VAL A 193 0.58 -2.42 12.56
#